data_AF-A0A1B0ZF72-F1
#
_entry.id   AF-A0A1B0ZF72-F1
#
_cell.length_a   1.000
_cell.length_b   1.000
_cell.length_c   1.000
_cell.angle_alpha   90.00
_cell.angle_beta   90.00
_cell.angle_gamma   90.00
#
_symmetry.space_group_name_H-M   'P 1'
#
loop_
_entity.id
_entity.type
_entity.pdbx_description
1 polymer ?
#
loop_
_entity_poly.entity_id
_entity_poly.type
_entity_poly.pdbx_seq_one_letter_code
_entity_poly.pdbx_strand_id
1 'polypeptide(L)'
;MLSKKAWRLKDVEENLDAIRLEAFVTAADRNGKQIQNGTLAELLPPKYWIEKVTERGDAEEGTILISGAIPIDGEVNQFANAWRVAMTNPDTDDTIAIAYTIKPMLEPIG
;
A
#
# COMPACT_ATOMS: atom_id res chain seq x y z
N MET A 1 -6.03 6.18 4.99
CA MET A 1 -5.99 5.20 6.11
C MET A 1 -4.61 4.58 6.14
N LEU A 2 -3.96 4.50 7.31
CA LEU A 2 -2.66 3.83 7.48
C LEU A 2 -2.83 2.64 8.44
N SER A 3 -2.03 1.59 8.25
CA SER A 3 -2.02 0.46 9.18
C SER A 3 -1.45 0.88 10.54
N LYS A 4 -1.89 0.21 11.61
CA LYS A 4 -1.31 0.38 12.96
C LYS A 4 0.02 -0.36 13.15
N LYS A 5 0.47 -1.07 12.12
CA LYS A 5 1.68 -1.86 12.11
C LYS A 5 2.60 -1.38 11.00
N ALA A 6 3.89 -1.32 11.30
CA ALA A 6 4.96 -1.00 10.38
C ALA A 6 6.17 -1.90 10.67
N TRP A 7 6.95 -2.21 9.65
CA TRP A 7 8.26 -2.83 9.81
C TRP A 7 9.33 -1.74 9.89
N ARG A 8 10.37 -1.99 10.68
CA ARG A 8 11.56 -1.13 10.62
C ARG A 8 12.29 -1.47 9.33
N LEU A 9 12.77 -0.45 8.62
CA LEU A 9 13.44 -0.65 7.34
C LEU A 9 14.62 -1.63 7.45
N LYS A 10 15.46 -1.50 8.47
CA LYS A 10 16.61 -2.40 8.71
C LYS A 10 16.25 -3.88 8.87
N ASP A 11 15.00 -4.20 9.20
CA ASP A 11 14.56 -5.58 9.43
C ASP A 11 14.05 -6.22 8.12
N VAL A 12 13.87 -5.43 7.05
CA VAL A 12 13.28 -5.86 5.77
C VAL A 12 14.01 -5.36 4.53
N GLU A 13 15.00 -4.48 4.66
CA GLU A 13 15.64 -3.81 3.53
C GLU A 13 16.38 -4.75 2.58
N GLU A 14 16.85 -5.90 3.07
CA GLU A 14 17.57 -6.90 2.27
C GLU A 14 16.62 -7.79 1.46
N ASN A 15 15.33 -7.83 1.79
CA ASN A 15 14.37 -8.77 1.20
C ASN A 15 13.11 -8.09 0.62
N LEU A 16 13.14 -6.77 0.42
CA LEU A 16 12.02 -5.99 -0.12
C LEU A 16 11.45 -6.61 -1.41
N ASP A 17 12.31 -7.09 -2.30
CA ASP A 17 11.90 -7.65 -3.58
C ASP A 17 11.05 -8.92 -3.46
N ALA A 18 11.16 -9.65 -2.34
CA ALA A 18 10.36 -10.84 -2.07
C ALA A 18 9.03 -10.51 -1.39
N ILE A 19 8.91 -9.32 -0.78
CA ILE A 19 7.72 -8.92 -0.05
C ILE A 19 6.57 -8.72 -1.03
N ARG A 20 5.51 -9.51 -0.84
CA ARG A 20 4.30 -9.47 -1.67
C ARG A 20 3.46 -8.26 -1.28
N LEU A 21 2.92 -7.58 -2.28
CA LEU A 21 1.93 -6.53 -2.13
C LEU A 21 0.69 -6.88 -2.94
N GLU A 22 -0.44 -7.02 -2.25
CA GLU A 22 -1.69 -7.43 -2.86
C GLU A 22 -2.82 -6.48 -2.44
N ALA A 23 -3.66 -6.11 -3.40
CA ALA A 23 -4.84 -5.31 -3.16
C ALA A 23 -6.07 -5.97 -3.75
N PHE A 24 -7.19 -5.83 -3.04
CA PHE A 24 -8.47 -6.43 -3.38
C PHE A 24 -9.57 -5.38 -3.20
N VAL A 25 -10.52 -5.40 -4.13
CA VAL A 25 -11.74 -4.59 -4.10
C VAL A 25 -12.94 -5.49 -4.01
N THR A 26 -13.95 -5.09 -3.24
CA THR A 26 -15.22 -5.83 -3.13
C THR A 26 -16.36 -4.95 -3.64
N ALA A 27 -16.96 -5.37 -4.75
CA ALA A 27 -18.10 -4.67 -5.36
C ALA A 27 -19.41 -4.97 -4.59
N ALA A 28 -20.51 -4.37 -5.05
CA ALA A 28 -21.83 -4.53 -4.43
C ALA A 28 -22.34 -5.97 -4.42
N ASP A 29 -21.90 -6.80 -5.37
CA ASP A 29 -22.21 -8.24 -5.44
C ASP A 29 -21.48 -9.07 -4.36
N ARG A 30 -20.65 -8.44 -3.53
CA ARG A 30 -19.80 -9.04 -2.49
C ARG A 30 -18.70 -9.96 -3.02
N ASN A 31 -18.42 -9.92 -4.33
CA ASN A 31 -17.30 -10.64 -4.89
C ASN A 31 -16.02 -9.80 -4.76
N GLY A 32 -15.03 -10.36 -4.07
CA GLY A 32 -13.70 -9.78 -3.98
C GLY A 32 -12.92 -10.04 -5.27
N LYS A 33 -12.40 -8.99 -5.91
CA LYS A 33 -11.49 -9.07 -7.06
C LYS A 33 -10.12 -8.57 -6.66
N GLN A 34 -9.08 -9.30 -7.02
CA GLN A 34 -7.71 -8.83 -6.88
C GLN A 34 -7.46 -7.76 -7.95
N ILE A 35 -6.96 -6.60 -7.53
CA ILE A 35 -6.70 -5.44 -8.39
C ILE A 35 -5.20 -5.13 -8.49
N GLN A 36 -4.41 -5.57 -7.51
CA GLN A 36 -2.95 -5.50 -7.56
C GLN A 36 -2.38 -6.81 -7.02
N ASN A 37 -1.33 -7.30 -7.67
CA ASN A 37 -0.59 -8.48 -7.27
C ASN A 37 0.85 -8.34 -7.74
N GLY A 38 1.74 -8.04 -6.82
CA GLY A 38 3.12 -7.76 -7.16
C GLY A 38 4.04 -7.87 -5.96
N THR A 39 5.22 -7.28 -6.10
CA THR A 39 6.22 -7.20 -5.02
C THR A 39 6.66 -5.77 -4.81
N LEU A 40 7.35 -5.49 -3.70
CA LEU A 40 7.93 -4.15 -3.51
C LEU A 40 9.09 -3.86 -4.48
N ALA A 41 9.60 -4.84 -5.24
CA ALA A 41 10.58 -4.63 -6.31
C ALA A 41 10.07 -3.71 -7.43
N GLU A 42 8.75 -3.60 -7.58
CA GLU A 42 8.11 -2.75 -8.59
C GLU A 42 8.08 -1.26 -8.17
N LEU A 43 8.53 -0.96 -6.96
CA LEU A 43 8.67 0.40 -6.43
C LEU A 43 10.15 0.79 -6.36
N LEU A 44 10.41 2.10 -6.38
CA LEU A 44 11.72 2.59 -6.00
C LEU A 44 11.98 2.27 -4.52
N PRO A 45 13.17 1.72 -4.17
CA PRO A 45 13.44 1.24 -2.82
C PRO A 45 13.41 2.39 -1.81
N PRO A 46 13.02 2.15 -0.54
CA PRO A 46 12.97 3.19 0.49
C PRO A 46 14.24 4.01 0.63
N LYS A 47 15.43 3.39 0.45
CA LYS A 47 16.73 4.09 0.49
C LYS A 47 16.82 5.25 -0.52
N TYR A 48 16.35 5.03 -1.75
CA TYR A 48 16.35 6.05 -2.79
C TYR A 48 15.56 7.30 -2.33
N TRP A 49 14.40 7.08 -1.71
CA TRP A 49 13.58 8.17 -1.25
C TRP A 49 14.10 8.86 0.00
N ILE A 50 14.65 8.11 0.95
CA ILE A 50 15.29 8.67 2.14
C ILE A 50 16.39 9.65 1.71
N GLU A 51 17.25 9.24 0.78
CA GLU A 51 18.30 10.11 0.21
C GLU A 51 17.70 11.40 -0.38
N LYS A 52 16.68 11.29 -1.24
CA LYS A 52 16.04 12.46 -1.88
C LYS A 52 15.38 13.41 -0.89
N VAL A 53 14.74 12.87 0.15
CA VAL A 53 14.06 13.68 1.18
C VAL A 53 15.11 14.36 2.08
N THR A 54 16.21 13.67 2.40
CA THR A 54 17.34 14.26 3.14
C THR A 54 18.03 15.36 2.35
N GLU A 55 18.31 15.16 1.07
CA GLU A 55 18.90 16.19 0.18
C GLU A 55 18.07 17.48 0.12
N ARG A 56 16.74 17.36 0.23
CA ARG A 56 15.81 18.50 0.22
C ARG A 56 15.68 19.19 1.57
N GLY A 57 16.19 18.59 2.65
CA GLY A 57 16.01 19.08 4.01
C GLY A 57 14.65 18.73 4.63
N ASP A 58 13.86 17.86 4.00
CA ASP A 58 12.51 17.48 4.45
C ASP A 58 12.51 16.23 5.37
N ALA A 59 13.70 15.68 5.66
CA ALA A 59 13.89 14.47 6.46
C ALA A 59 13.85 14.79 7.97
N GLU A 60 12.69 15.23 8.44
CA GLU A 60 12.42 15.54 9.84
C GLU A 60 11.63 14.42 10.53
N GLU A 61 11.62 14.45 11.87
CA GLU A 61 10.80 13.53 12.65
C GLU A 61 9.31 13.72 12.32
N GLY A 62 8.61 12.63 12.04
CA GLY A 62 7.20 12.65 11.66
C GLY A 62 6.93 12.79 10.16
N THR A 63 7.96 12.94 9.32
CA THR A 63 7.81 12.91 7.86
C THR A 63 7.27 11.56 7.40
N ILE A 64 6.18 11.57 6.64
CA ILE A 64 5.59 10.40 6.00
C ILE A 64 5.76 10.53 4.48
N LEU A 65 6.34 9.50 3.87
CA LEU A 65 6.47 9.39 2.43
C LEU A 65 5.60 8.26 1.90
N ILE A 66 4.90 8.52 0.79
CA ILE A 66 4.17 7.51 0.02
C ILE A 66 4.97 7.21 -1.25
N SER A 67 5.52 5.99 -1.36
CA SER A 67 6.47 5.56 -2.40
C SER A 67 5.85 5.31 -3.78
N GLY A 68 4.60 5.69 -3.99
CA GLY A 68 3.82 5.38 -5.19
C GLY A 68 3.01 4.09 -5.05
N ALA A 69 2.66 3.51 -6.20
CA ALA A 69 1.83 2.30 -6.29
C ALA A 69 2.41 1.34 -7.35
N ILE A 70 2.27 0.05 -7.11
CA ILE A 70 2.54 -0.99 -8.11
C ILE A 70 1.45 -0.98 -9.20
N PRO A 71 1.67 -1.60 -10.37
CA PRO A 71 0.68 -1.67 -11.44
C PRO A 71 -0.69 -2.14 -10.95
N ILE A 72 -1.72 -1.48 -11.44
CA ILE A 72 -3.12 -1.78 -11.18
C ILE A 72 -3.69 -2.52 -12.38
N ASP A 73 -4.47 -3.57 -12.12
CA ASP A 73 -5.32 -4.20 -13.12
C ASP A 73 -6.43 -3.21 -13.54
N GLY A 74 -6.28 -2.65 -14.73
CA GLY A 74 -7.20 -1.67 -15.31
C GLY A 74 -8.55 -2.26 -15.74
N GLU A 75 -8.67 -3.58 -15.81
CA GLU A 75 -9.95 -4.25 -16.14
C GLU A 75 -10.85 -4.39 -14.90
N VAL A 76 -10.29 -4.25 -13.70
CA VAL A 76 -11.04 -4.32 -12.45
C VAL A 76 -11.64 -2.96 -12.10
N ASN A 77 -12.96 -2.93 -11.90
CA ASN A 77 -13.66 -1.73 -11.43
C ASN A 77 -13.20 -1.35 -10.02
N GLN A 78 -12.54 -0.20 -9.90
CA GLN A 78 -11.99 0.33 -8.64
C GLN A 78 -13.06 1.04 -7.78
N PHE A 79 -14.22 1.38 -8.37
CA PHE A 79 -15.35 1.97 -7.66
C PHE A 79 -16.09 0.87 -6.89
N ALA A 80 -15.53 0.51 -5.73
CA ALA A 80 -15.96 -0.60 -4.90
C ALA A 80 -16.49 -0.13 -3.53
N ASN A 81 -17.21 -1.01 -2.86
CA ASN A 81 -17.78 -0.73 -1.52
C ASN A 81 -16.79 -1.03 -0.39
N ALA A 82 -15.76 -1.83 -0.67
CA ALA A 82 -14.71 -2.11 0.29
C ALA A 82 -13.37 -2.39 -0.40
N TRP A 83 -12.30 -2.13 0.33
CA TRP A 83 -10.92 -2.35 -0.07
C TRP A 83 -10.19 -3.15 1.00
N ARG A 84 -9.24 -3.98 0.56
CA ARG A 84 -8.26 -4.63 1.41
C ARG A 84 -6.90 -4.56 0.73
N VAL A 85 -5.88 -4.21 1.49
CA VAL A 85 -4.48 -4.24 1.04
C VAL A 85 -3.68 -5.05 2.06
N ALA A 86 -2.79 -5.91 1.57
CA ALA A 86 -1.90 -6.71 2.39
C ALA A 86 -0.48 -6.64 1.84
N MET A 87 0.48 -6.54 2.75
CA MET A 87 1.90 -6.66 2.49
C MET A 87 2.43 -7.83 3.33
N THR A 88 3.03 -8.82 2.69
CA THR A 88 3.43 -10.08 3.33
C THR A 88 4.89 -10.38 3.05
N ASN A 89 5.67 -10.55 4.12
CA ASN A 89 7.07 -10.96 4.05
C ASN A 89 7.14 -12.50 4.07
N PRO A 90 7.53 -13.16 2.97
CA PRO A 90 7.51 -14.62 2.88
C PRO A 90 8.54 -15.30 3.80
N ASP A 91 9.62 -14.61 4.18
CA ASP A 91 10.70 -15.18 4.98
C ASP A 91 10.32 -15.30 6.46
N THR A 92 9.42 -14.43 6.92
CA THR A 92 8.97 -14.38 8.32
C THR A 92 7.51 -14.79 8.50
N ASP A 93 6.79 -15.01 7.39
CA ASP A 93 5.33 -15.18 7.33
C ASP A 93 4.57 -14.01 7.99
N ASP A 94 5.23 -12.85 8.14
CA ASP A 94 4.63 -11.70 8.79
C ASP A 94 3.85 -10.85 7.78
N THR A 95 2.65 -10.42 8.18
CA THR A 95 1.75 -9.66 7.30
C THR A 95 1.33 -8.34 7.96
N ILE A 96 1.32 -7.27 7.16
CA ILE A 96 0.68 -5.99 7.46
C ILE A 96 -0.53 -5.87 6.53
N ALA A 97 -1.74 -5.84 7.10
CA ALA A 97 -2.96 -5.73 6.32
C ALA A 97 -3.88 -4.64 6.87
N ILE A 98 -4.63 -4.01 5.96
CA ILE A 98 -5.70 -3.07 6.29
C ILE A 98 -6.88 -3.32 5.37
N ALA A 99 -8.08 -3.18 5.92
CA ALA A 99 -9.33 -3.22 5.17
C ALA A 99 -10.26 -2.10 5.62
N TYR A 100 -11.04 -1.56 4.71
CA TYR A 100 -12.02 -0.52 4.99
C TYR A 100 -13.21 -0.59 4.03
N THR A 101 -14.36 -0.11 4.49
CA THR A 101 -15.55 0.11 3.66
C THR A 101 -15.61 1.56 3.22
N ILE A 102 -16.09 1.79 2.01
CA ILE A 102 -16.33 3.12 1.46
C ILE A 102 -17.77 3.51 1.78
N LYS A 103 -17.95 4.72 2.33
CA LYS A 103 -19.25 5.36 2.48
C LYS A 103 -19.32 6.53 1.51
N PRO A 104 -20.33 6.61 0.63
CA PRO A 104 -20.53 7.78 -0.21
C PRO A 104 -20.58 9.06 0.63
N MET A 105 -19.92 10.10 0.14
CA MET A 105 -20.07 11.43 0.71
C MET A 105 -21.52 11.90 0.46
N LEU A 106 -22.07 12.67 1.40
CA LEU A 106 -23.36 13.32 1.17
C LEU A 106 -23.25 14.29 -0.02
N GLU A 107 -24.36 14.55 -0.70
CA GLU A 107 -24.35 15.52 -1.79
C GLU A 107 -23.84 16.88 -1.30
N PRO A 108 -22.96 17.56 -2.06
CA PRO A 108 -22.50 18.90 -1.70
C PRO A 108 -23.69 19.84 -1.52
N ILE A 109 -23.71 20.60 -0.44
CA ILE A 109 -24.69 21.67 -0.26
C ILE A 109 -24.23 22.81 -1.17
N GLY A 110 -25.00 23.07 -2.23
CA GLY A 110 -24.86 24.25 -3.09
C GLY A 110 -25.51 25.48 -2.48
#